data_AF-A0A2D5BMS7-F1
#
_entry.id   AF-A0A2D5BMS7-F1
#
_cell.length_a   1.000
_cell.length_b   1.000
_cell.length_c   1.000
_cell.angle_alpha   90.00
_cell.angle_beta   90.00
_cell.angle_gamma   90.00
#
_symmetry.space_group_name_H-M   'P 1'
#
loop_
_entity.id
_entity.type
_entity.pdbx_description
1 polymer ?
#
loop_
_entity_poly.entity_id
_entity_poly.type
_entity_poly.pdbx_seq_one_letter_code
_entity_poly.pdbx_strand_id
1 'polypeptide(L)'
;MAGITITTVDRKVVPGVRFNLESPCPGDGLHGWAITIAGWVFTPPGAPPLSALFVVADGEDLGRINPGLPRPDVAEQFPGAPDASGFYLAISALECASRFSFDVTAEQESGERVVLATVHGTRHPLEPATGSRFQPLILNCLGRVGSTWISFLLDRHPEVLAYRAFEFETRTLVYWLEILKAIGRPRSYFQAFAADLSNPRWWVGDADPAPVRSMPDDAVLQWMGGAGVQDLAAQCGRQVDGFYATVADLQQKPRARFFVEKTGHPFHCRAARELYPGGREVFLVRDFRDMFTSMRQHFAAHQAEPISDHELLESVTRNLAAYSRQWAHRGDESRLLRYEDLVREPETTLTALLGWMGVDASRSIVDAMLADASSSLPHLQAEHRTARNSAESIGRWKRDLPAALRDACDAALAPLSATFGY
;
A
#
# COMPACT_ATOMS: atom_id res chain seq x y z
N MET A 1 -7.88 10.47 24.23
CA MET A 1 -6.47 10.87 24.02
C MET A 1 -6.32 11.36 22.58
N ALA A 2 -5.37 12.24 22.29
CA ALA A 2 -5.12 12.69 20.92
C ALA A 2 -4.68 11.49 20.07
N GLY A 3 -5.29 11.32 18.88
CA GLY A 3 -4.98 10.26 17.92
C GLY A 3 -3.67 10.48 17.18
N ILE A 4 -3.24 11.75 17.08
CA ILE A 4 -2.07 12.21 16.33
C ILE A 4 -1.31 13.25 17.18
N THR A 5 0.01 13.26 17.06
CA THR A 5 0.88 14.29 17.61
C THR A 5 1.84 14.78 16.55
N ILE A 6 1.85 16.08 16.30
CA ILE A 6 2.77 16.73 15.36
C ILE A 6 4.03 17.11 16.11
N THR A 7 5.18 16.60 15.67
CA THR A 7 6.46 16.78 16.36
C THR A 7 7.25 17.96 15.82
N THR A 8 7.37 18.07 14.50
CA THR A 8 8.14 19.14 13.84
C THR A 8 7.49 19.53 12.52
N VAL A 9 7.72 20.78 12.11
CA VAL A 9 7.28 21.35 10.84
C VAL A 9 8.45 22.16 10.26
N ASP A 10 9.16 21.55 9.33
CA ASP A 10 10.37 22.09 8.72
C ASP A 10 10.01 22.84 7.44
N ARG A 11 9.86 24.17 7.54
CA ARG A 11 9.54 25.06 6.41
C ARG A 11 10.81 25.38 5.63
N LYS A 12 10.80 25.17 4.33
CA LYS A 12 11.93 25.43 3.42
C LYS A 12 11.84 26.83 2.84
N VAL A 13 12.98 27.44 2.55
CA VAL A 13 13.03 28.67 1.75
C VAL A 13 13.13 28.26 0.29
N VAL A 14 12.08 28.54 -0.49
CA VAL A 14 12.00 28.20 -1.91
C VAL A 14 12.09 29.48 -2.74
N PRO A 15 13.16 29.68 -3.54
CA PRO A 15 13.27 30.83 -4.43
C PRO A 15 12.05 30.95 -5.35
N GLY A 16 11.51 32.16 -5.48
CA GLY A 16 10.33 32.41 -6.33
C GLY A 16 8.99 32.00 -5.73
N VAL A 17 8.95 31.45 -4.52
CA VAL A 17 7.69 31.11 -3.81
C VAL A 17 7.63 31.84 -2.47
N ARG A 18 6.44 32.34 -2.13
CA ARG A 18 6.11 32.87 -0.80
C ARG A 18 5.00 32.01 -0.23
N PHE A 19 5.19 31.49 0.98
CA PHE A 19 4.18 30.69 1.63
C PHE A 19 4.31 30.75 3.14
N ASN A 20 3.22 30.40 3.82
CA ASN A 20 3.24 30.02 5.21
C ASN A 20 2.31 28.81 5.40
N LEU A 21 2.83 27.77 6.04
CA LEU A 21 2.01 26.66 6.53
C LEU A 21 1.56 26.99 7.95
N GLU A 22 0.28 27.29 8.12
CA GLU A 22 -0.32 27.72 9.39
C GLU A 22 -0.84 26.53 10.21
N SER A 23 -1.21 25.44 9.54
CA SER A 23 -1.59 24.17 10.17
C SER A 23 -1.04 23.00 9.34
N PRO A 24 -0.51 21.93 9.96
CA PRO A 24 -0.42 21.73 11.42
C PRO A 24 0.74 22.52 12.07
N CYS A 25 0.68 22.67 13.39
CA CYS A 25 1.73 23.26 14.22
C CYS A 25 2.43 22.19 15.08
N PRO A 26 3.74 22.36 15.39
CA PRO A 26 4.41 21.51 16.38
C PRO A 26 3.69 21.53 17.73
N GLY A 27 3.47 20.36 18.31
CA GLY A 27 2.71 20.18 19.56
C GLY A 27 1.22 19.98 19.38
N ASP A 28 0.68 20.12 18.16
CA ASP A 28 -0.74 19.83 17.90
C ASP A 28 -1.05 18.38 18.25
N GLY A 29 -2.00 18.21 19.17
CA GLY A 29 -2.65 16.94 19.48
C GLY A 29 -3.99 16.87 18.76
N LEU A 30 -4.05 16.14 17.65
CA LEU A 30 -5.27 16.03 16.84
C LEU A 30 -6.03 14.77 17.22
N HIS A 31 -7.36 14.85 17.25
CA HIS A 31 -8.23 13.71 17.51
C HIS A 31 -8.48 12.88 16.25
N GLY A 32 -8.54 11.55 16.41
CA GLY A 32 -8.80 10.64 15.30
C GLY A 32 -7.64 10.55 14.31
N TRP A 33 -7.96 10.53 13.02
CA TRP A 33 -7.02 10.30 11.91
C TRP A 33 -7.00 11.43 10.87
N ALA A 34 -7.56 12.61 11.15
CA ALA A 34 -7.52 13.73 10.23
C ALA A 34 -6.36 14.69 10.54
N ILE A 35 -5.60 15.08 9.53
CA ILE A 35 -4.61 16.17 9.63
C ILE A 35 -5.02 17.29 8.69
N THR A 36 -5.26 18.47 9.27
CA THR A 36 -5.54 19.69 8.53
C THR A 36 -4.24 20.33 8.05
N ILE A 37 -4.21 20.67 6.77
CA ILE A 37 -3.13 21.35 6.06
C ILE A 37 -3.70 22.68 5.57
N ALA A 38 -3.29 23.78 6.19
CA ALA A 38 -3.84 25.10 5.88
C ALA A 38 -2.78 26.19 5.92
N GLY A 39 -2.98 27.24 5.14
CA GLY A 39 -2.06 28.35 5.05
C GLY A 39 -2.31 29.21 3.83
N TRP A 40 -1.25 29.88 3.36
CA TRP A 40 -1.26 30.66 2.13
C TRP A 40 0.01 30.44 1.31
N VAL A 41 -0.12 30.59 0.00
CA VAL A 41 0.97 30.44 -0.96
C VAL A 41 0.72 31.33 -2.17
N PHE A 42 1.78 31.95 -2.70
CA PHE A 42 1.77 32.62 -3.99
C PHE A 42 3.18 32.74 -4.55
N THR A 43 3.27 33.03 -5.85
CA THR A 43 4.52 33.39 -6.51
C THR A 43 4.55 34.91 -6.73
N PRO A 44 5.66 35.60 -6.40
CA PRO A 44 5.78 37.03 -6.68
C PRO A 44 5.73 37.31 -8.19
N PRO A 45 5.42 38.56 -8.61
CA PRO A 45 5.45 38.94 -10.02
C PRO A 45 6.78 38.58 -10.70
N GLY A 46 6.70 37.89 -11.84
CA GLY A 46 7.86 37.45 -12.62
C GLY A 46 8.41 36.07 -12.27
N ALA A 47 7.92 35.41 -11.21
CA ALA A 47 8.20 34.01 -10.93
C ALA A 47 7.17 33.09 -11.64
N PRO A 48 7.53 31.82 -11.94
CA PRO A 48 6.59 30.85 -12.51
C PRO A 48 5.35 30.68 -11.63
N PRO A 49 4.12 30.72 -12.17
CA PRO A 49 2.90 30.50 -11.40
C PRO A 49 2.79 29.05 -10.89
N LEU A 50 2.05 28.87 -9.80
CA LEU A 50 1.75 27.56 -9.22
C LEU A 50 0.43 27.01 -9.76
N SER A 51 0.41 25.72 -10.10
CA SER A 51 -0.77 25.02 -10.57
C SER A 51 -1.57 24.36 -9.43
N ALA A 52 -0.86 23.82 -8.43
CA ALA A 52 -1.45 23.12 -7.29
C ALA A 52 -0.44 22.93 -6.15
N LEU A 53 -0.94 22.54 -4.99
CA LEU A 53 -0.16 21.93 -3.91
C LEU A 53 -0.51 20.46 -3.78
N PHE A 54 0.45 19.66 -3.33
CA PHE A 54 0.28 18.25 -3.02
C PHE A 54 0.80 17.95 -1.63
N VAL A 55 0.18 16.97 -0.98
CA VAL A 55 0.69 16.37 0.26
C VAL A 55 1.21 14.98 -0.09
N VAL A 56 2.49 14.74 0.09
CA VAL A 56 3.16 13.53 -0.38
C VAL A 56 3.78 12.77 0.80
N ALA A 57 3.46 11.49 0.95
CA ALA A 57 4.05 10.61 1.95
C ALA A 57 4.53 9.32 1.29
N ASP A 58 5.75 8.87 1.60
CA ASP A 58 6.34 7.64 1.04
C ASP A 58 6.31 7.56 -0.51
N GLY A 59 6.25 8.71 -1.19
CA GLY A 59 6.16 8.82 -2.64
C GLY A 59 4.73 8.69 -3.21
N GLU A 60 3.70 8.62 -2.35
CA GLU A 60 2.29 8.65 -2.74
C GLU A 60 1.66 10.02 -2.44
N ASP A 61 0.86 10.52 -3.38
CA ASP A 61 0.07 11.74 -3.21
C ASP A 61 -1.13 11.43 -2.30
N LEU A 62 -1.11 11.94 -1.07
CA LEU A 62 -2.21 11.82 -0.09
C LEU A 62 -3.35 12.80 -0.36
N GLY A 63 -3.10 13.85 -1.15
CA GLY A 63 -4.12 14.78 -1.59
C GLY A 63 -3.55 15.96 -2.37
N ARG A 64 -4.44 16.58 -3.15
CA ARG A 64 -4.17 17.76 -3.97
C ARG A 64 -5.00 18.96 -3.50
N ILE A 65 -4.42 20.14 -3.58
CA ILE A 65 -5.01 21.41 -3.16
C ILE A 65 -4.81 22.44 -4.27
N ASN A 66 -5.87 23.16 -4.64
CA ASN A 66 -5.73 24.35 -5.45
C ASN A 66 -5.82 25.56 -4.51
N PRO A 67 -4.77 26.39 -4.42
CA PRO A 67 -4.85 27.68 -3.72
C PRO A 67 -5.94 28.55 -4.36
N GLY A 68 -6.59 29.37 -3.54
CA GLY A 68 -7.68 30.23 -4.01
C GLY A 68 -8.65 30.69 -2.94
N LEU A 69 -8.38 30.40 -1.66
CA LEU A 69 -9.17 30.96 -0.56
C LEU A 69 -8.82 32.44 -0.35
N PRO A 70 -9.80 33.30 -0.08
CA PRO A 70 -9.55 34.71 0.22
C PRO A 70 -8.62 34.90 1.42
N ARG A 71 -7.59 35.74 1.25
CA ARG A 71 -6.61 36.13 2.26
C ARG A 71 -6.29 37.62 2.15
N PRO A 72 -7.25 38.51 2.48
CA PRO A 72 -7.03 39.96 2.42
C PRO A 72 -5.90 40.42 3.34
N ASP A 73 -5.70 39.73 4.46
CA ASP A 73 -4.59 39.93 5.38
C ASP A 73 -3.22 39.73 4.71
N VAL A 74 -3.11 38.71 3.84
CA VAL A 74 -1.87 38.43 3.08
C VAL A 74 -1.67 39.47 1.98
N ALA A 75 -2.73 39.86 1.27
CA ALA A 75 -2.67 40.89 0.25
C ALA A 75 -2.26 42.27 0.83
N GLU A 76 -2.75 42.61 2.03
CA GLU A 76 -2.36 43.83 2.74
C GLU A 76 -0.90 43.79 3.20
N GLN A 77 -0.43 42.65 3.72
CA GLN A 77 0.92 42.52 4.25
C GLN A 77 2.00 42.41 3.15
N PHE A 78 1.66 41.82 1.99
CA PHE A 78 2.62 41.52 0.93
C PHE A 78 2.21 42.17 -0.40
N PRO A 79 2.80 43.33 -0.76
CA PRO A 79 2.54 43.98 -2.04
C PRO A 79 2.80 43.04 -3.23
N GLY A 80 1.79 42.84 -4.07
CA GLY A 80 1.84 41.94 -5.22
C GLY A 80 1.37 40.51 -4.95
N ALA A 81 0.92 40.19 -3.72
CA ALA A 81 0.21 38.96 -3.43
C ALA A 81 -1.22 38.99 -4.01
N PRO A 82 -1.75 37.86 -4.52
CA PRO A 82 -3.15 37.75 -4.90
C PRO A 82 -4.09 37.82 -3.69
N ASP A 83 -5.28 38.39 -3.88
CA ASP A 83 -6.36 38.39 -2.87
C ASP A 83 -6.80 36.98 -2.45
N ALA A 84 -6.56 36.00 -3.32
CA ALA A 84 -6.93 34.59 -3.15
C ALA A 84 -5.68 33.69 -3.14
N SER A 85 -4.89 33.77 -2.06
CA SER A 85 -3.66 32.99 -1.88
C SER A 85 -3.78 31.85 -0.85
N GLY A 86 -4.93 31.74 -0.18
CA GLY A 86 -5.14 30.75 0.87
C GLY A 86 -5.40 29.34 0.34
N PHE A 87 -5.09 28.33 1.16
CA PHE A 87 -5.37 26.93 0.89
C PHE A 87 -5.80 26.19 2.16
N TYR A 88 -6.59 25.12 1.96
CA TYR A 88 -7.04 24.23 3.03
C TYR A 88 -7.27 22.82 2.47
N LEU A 89 -6.77 21.80 3.18
CA LEU A 89 -7.03 20.39 2.91
C LEU A 89 -7.03 19.62 4.23
N ALA A 90 -7.81 18.55 4.32
CA ALA A 90 -7.64 17.55 5.36
C ALA A 90 -7.24 16.20 4.72
N ILE A 91 -6.14 15.62 5.20
CA ILE A 91 -5.65 14.29 4.78
C ILE A 91 -5.93 13.23 5.86
N SER A 92 -5.90 11.96 5.47
CA SER A 92 -6.03 10.85 6.40
C SER A 92 -4.65 10.35 6.88
N ALA A 93 -4.38 10.48 8.17
CA ALA A 93 -3.20 9.91 8.81
C ALA A 93 -3.20 8.37 8.80
N LEU A 94 -4.33 7.70 8.57
CA LEU A 94 -4.38 6.24 8.39
C LEU A 94 -3.47 5.78 7.24
N GLU A 95 -3.34 6.61 6.21
CA GLU A 95 -2.50 6.34 5.04
C GLU A 95 -1.00 6.50 5.36
N CYS A 96 -0.68 7.18 6.47
CA CYS A 96 0.67 7.32 7.00
C CYS A 96 1.07 6.16 7.95
N ALA A 97 2.38 5.95 8.11
CA ALA A 97 2.93 5.08 9.15
C ALA A 97 2.68 5.65 10.57
N SER A 98 2.82 4.81 11.61
CA SER A 98 2.59 5.24 13.01
C SER A 98 3.57 6.33 13.46
N ARG A 99 4.78 6.33 12.91
CA ARG A 99 5.67 7.50 12.85
C ARG A 99 5.75 7.89 11.39
N PHE A 100 5.45 9.13 11.07
CA PHE A 100 5.34 9.57 9.68
C PHE A 100 6.10 10.85 9.42
N SER A 101 6.42 11.03 8.15
CA SER A 101 6.77 12.31 7.55
C SER A 101 5.99 12.46 6.25
N PHE A 102 5.49 13.67 5.99
CA PHE A 102 4.94 14.01 4.68
C PHE A 102 5.42 15.39 4.25
N ASP A 103 5.57 15.57 2.94
CA ASP A 103 5.96 16.81 2.32
C ASP A 103 4.71 17.56 1.83
N VAL A 104 4.68 18.87 2.05
CA VAL A 104 3.80 19.79 1.33
C VAL A 104 4.60 20.33 0.15
N THR A 105 4.22 19.97 -1.06
CA THR A 105 4.92 20.36 -2.29
C THR A 105 4.08 21.30 -3.13
N ALA A 106 4.70 22.29 -3.76
CA ALA A 106 4.06 23.12 -4.78
C ALA A 106 4.46 22.63 -6.17
N GLU A 107 3.49 22.56 -7.08
CA GLU A 107 3.71 22.29 -8.49
C GLU A 107 3.64 23.60 -9.28
N GLN A 108 4.63 23.83 -10.13
CA GLN A 108 4.65 24.94 -11.07
C GLN A 108 3.92 24.56 -12.37
N GLU A 109 3.54 25.53 -13.20
CA GLU A 109 2.94 25.25 -14.51
C GLU A 109 3.81 24.39 -15.45
N SER A 110 5.12 24.33 -15.23
CA SER A 110 6.04 23.44 -15.93
C SER A 110 5.87 21.95 -15.57
N GLY A 111 5.11 21.65 -14.50
CA GLY A 111 5.01 20.32 -13.88
C GLY A 111 6.10 20.03 -12.86
N GLU A 112 7.07 20.93 -12.65
CA GLU A 112 8.10 20.77 -11.63
C GLU A 112 7.49 20.90 -10.23
N ARG A 113 7.79 19.95 -9.34
CA ARG A 113 7.38 19.97 -7.94
C ARG A 113 8.52 20.36 -7.02
N VAL A 114 8.28 21.34 -6.14
CA VAL A 114 9.22 21.82 -5.14
C VAL A 114 8.65 21.60 -3.73
N VAL A 115 9.47 21.09 -2.81
CA VAL A 115 9.05 20.88 -1.42
C VAL A 115 9.02 22.22 -0.69
N LEU A 116 7.84 22.61 -0.18
CA LEU A 116 7.66 23.81 0.65
C LEU A 116 7.95 23.52 2.12
N ALA A 117 7.41 22.42 2.65
CA ALA A 117 7.60 22.05 4.04
C ALA A 117 7.58 20.53 4.23
N THR A 118 8.24 20.05 5.26
CA THR A 118 8.16 18.66 5.71
C THR A 118 7.56 18.63 7.11
N VAL A 119 6.51 17.82 7.30
CA VAL A 119 5.81 17.67 8.59
C VAL A 119 6.14 16.29 9.14
N HIS A 120 6.54 16.23 10.40
CA HIS A 120 6.78 14.99 11.13
C HIS A 120 5.78 14.83 12.26
N GLY A 121 5.39 13.58 12.51
CA GLY A 121 4.51 13.28 13.63
C GLY A 121 4.37 11.80 13.92
N THR A 122 3.51 11.51 14.87
CA THR A 122 3.11 10.17 15.25
C THR A 122 1.60 10.06 15.29
N ARG A 123 1.08 8.86 15.02
CA ARG A 123 -0.33 8.53 15.24
C ARG A 123 -0.49 7.23 16.02
N HIS A 124 -1.63 7.07 16.68
CA HIS A 124 -2.03 5.80 17.24
C HIS A 124 -2.39 4.79 16.13
N PRO A 125 -2.10 3.50 16.34
CA PRO A 125 -2.58 2.43 15.47
C PRO A 125 -4.12 2.33 15.56
N LEU A 126 -4.74 1.72 14.55
CA LEU A 126 -6.12 1.24 14.64
C LEU A 126 -6.27 0.30 15.84
N GLU A 127 -7.42 0.35 16.51
CA GLU A 127 -7.70 -0.65 17.54
C GLU A 127 -7.93 -2.02 16.88
N PRO A 128 -7.40 -3.11 17.46
CA PRO A 128 -7.54 -4.45 16.91
C PRO A 128 -9.00 -4.90 16.76
N ALA A 129 -9.25 -5.73 15.76
CA ALA A 129 -10.51 -6.45 15.64
C ALA A 129 -10.65 -7.44 16.82
N THR A 130 -11.60 -7.18 17.72
CA THR A 130 -11.82 -8.01 18.91
C THR A 130 -12.41 -9.37 18.52
N GLY A 131 -11.82 -10.46 19.02
CA GLY A 131 -12.40 -11.80 18.91
C GLY A 131 -12.22 -12.48 17.55
N SER A 132 -11.35 -11.97 16.68
CA SER A 132 -11.06 -12.62 15.40
C SER A 132 -10.39 -13.98 15.59
N ARG A 133 -11.03 -15.03 15.05
CA ARG A 133 -10.46 -16.38 14.98
C ARG A 133 -9.31 -16.48 13.99
N PHE A 134 -9.32 -15.65 12.95
CA PHE A 134 -8.39 -15.76 11.84
C PHE A 134 -7.37 -14.64 11.85
N GLN A 135 -6.17 -14.92 11.36
CA GLN A 135 -5.10 -13.95 11.23
C GLN A 135 -4.61 -13.96 9.77
N PRO A 136 -4.31 -12.81 9.15
CA PRO A 136 -3.79 -12.79 7.81
C PRO A 136 -2.35 -13.29 7.78
N LEU A 137 -2.03 -14.13 6.80
CA LEU A 137 -0.69 -14.30 6.27
C LEU A 137 -0.61 -13.48 4.97
N ILE A 138 -0.06 -12.27 5.08
CA ILE A 138 0.16 -11.39 3.94
C ILE A 138 1.37 -11.88 3.16
N LEU A 139 1.15 -12.27 1.90
CA LEU A 139 2.20 -12.44 0.93
C LEU A 139 2.51 -11.06 0.32
N ASN A 140 3.49 -10.38 0.89
CA ASN A 140 4.06 -9.17 0.32
C ASN A 140 4.93 -9.57 -0.86
N CYS A 141 4.48 -9.23 -2.07
CA CYS A 141 5.11 -9.72 -3.28
C CYS A 141 4.88 -8.78 -4.47
N LEU A 142 5.86 -8.74 -5.37
CA LEU A 142 5.66 -8.24 -6.72
C LEU A 142 4.97 -9.30 -7.60
N GLY A 143 4.51 -8.92 -8.78
CA GLY A 143 3.95 -9.89 -9.73
C GLY A 143 4.99 -10.95 -10.14
N ARG A 144 4.52 -12.17 -10.45
CA ARG A 144 5.34 -13.23 -11.10
C ARG A 144 6.47 -13.86 -10.26
N VAL A 145 6.37 -13.79 -8.93
CA VAL A 145 7.33 -14.40 -7.98
C VAL A 145 6.86 -15.74 -7.38
N GLY A 146 5.85 -16.38 -7.97
CA GLY A 146 5.34 -17.68 -7.49
C GLY A 146 4.33 -17.59 -6.34
N SER A 147 3.70 -16.43 -6.11
CA SER A 147 2.73 -16.20 -5.03
C SER A 147 1.51 -17.13 -5.10
N THR A 148 1.02 -17.42 -6.31
CA THR A 148 -0.05 -18.40 -6.53
C THR A 148 0.34 -19.81 -6.09
N TRP A 149 1.58 -20.23 -6.35
CA TRP A 149 2.06 -21.56 -6.00
C TRP A 149 2.17 -21.74 -4.48
N ILE A 150 2.77 -20.79 -3.77
CA ILE A 150 2.85 -20.88 -2.31
C ILE A 150 1.46 -20.76 -1.66
N SER A 151 0.56 -19.91 -2.17
CA SER A 151 -0.82 -19.82 -1.66
C SER A 151 -1.54 -21.17 -1.77
N PHE A 152 -1.36 -21.85 -2.91
CA PHE A 152 -1.92 -23.17 -3.15
C PHE A 152 -1.34 -24.24 -2.22
N LEU A 153 -0.02 -24.25 -2.01
CA LEU A 153 0.61 -25.17 -1.06
C LEU A 153 0.11 -24.94 0.36
N LEU A 154 0.06 -23.68 0.80
CA LEU A 154 -0.41 -23.30 2.14
C LEU A 154 -1.87 -23.68 2.37
N ASP A 155 -2.73 -23.58 1.35
CA ASP A 155 -4.11 -24.05 1.44
C ASP A 155 -4.22 -25.56 1.68
N ARG A 156 -3.17 -26.36 1.54
CA ARG A 156 -3.26 -27.79 1.92
C ARG A 156 -2.99 -28.04 3.41
N HIS A 157 -2.60 -27.00 4.15
CA HIS A 157 -2.41 -27.09 5.59
C HIS A 157 -3.77 -27.00 6.33
N PRO A 158 -4.04 -27.84 7.35
CA PRO A 158 -5.33 -27.86 8.06
C PRO A 158 -5.65 -26.57 8.85
N GLU A 159 -4.61 -25.81 9.21
CA GLU A 159 -4.74 -24.52 9.93
C GLU A 159 -4.70 -23.28 9.02
N VAL A 160 -4.60 -23.44 7.68
CA VAL A 160 -4.43 -22.31 6.75
C VAL A 160 -5.46 -22.36 5.61
N LEU A 161 -6.00 -21.19 5.26
CA LEU A 161 -6.97 -21.00 4.17
C LEU A 161 -6.35 -20.20 3.04
N ALA A 162 -6.49 -20.65 1.81
CA ALA A 162 -6.46 -19.78 0.64
C ALA A 162 -7.67 -20.11 -0.24
N TYR A 163 -8.46 -19.10 -0.59
CA TYR A 163 -9.66 -19.36 -1.38
C TYR A 163 -9.31 -19.50 -2.86
N ARG A 164 -9.32 -20.75 -3.35
CA ARG A 164 -9.19 -21.12 -4.77
C ARG A 164 -8.06 -20.39 -5.51
N ALA A 165 -6.84 -20.50 -5.00
CA ALA A 165 -5.69 -19.68 -5.42
C ALA A 165 -5.40 -19.66 -6.94
N PHE A 166 -5.74 -20.73 -7.69
CA PHE A 166 -5.57 -20.79 -9.15
C PHE A 166 -6.78 -20.28 -9.95
N GLU A 167 -7.95 -20.15 -9.34
CA GLU A 167 -9.15 -19.64 -10.01
C GLU A 167 -9.32 -18.14 -9.76
N PHE A 168 -9.02 -17.70 -8.53
CA PHE A 168 -9.20 -16.32 -8.12
C PHE A 168 -7.98 -15.78 -7.39
N GLU A 169 -7.67 -14.52 -7.65
CA GLU A 169 -6.84 -13.74 -6.75
C GLU A 169 -7.73 -13.11 -5.68
N THR A 170 -8.00 -13.88 -4.62
CA THR A 170 -8.81 -13.42 -3.48
C THR A 170 -8.16 -12.20 -2.82
N ARG A 171 -8.96 -11.15 -2.65
CA ARG A 171 -8.57 -9.84 -2.13
C ARG A 171 -9.59 -9.33 -1.10
N THR A 172 -10.19 -10.20 -0.30
CA THR A 172 -11.27 -9.83 0.62
C THR A 172 -10.78 -8.85 1.69
N LEU A 173 -9.66 -9.14 2.35
CA LEU A 173 -9.02 -8.22 3.29
C LEU A 173 -8.63 -6.92 2.60
N VAL A 174 -7.91 -7.01 1.48
CA VAL A 174 -7.48 -5.82 0.74
C VAL A 174 -8.66 -4.95 0.31
N TYR A 175 -9.74 -5.56 -0.18
CA TYR A 175 -10.96 -4.87 -0.58
C TYR A 175 -11.58 -4.08 0.58
N TRP A 176 -11.72 -4.71 1.76
CA TRP A 176 -12.26 -4.01 2.93
C TRP A 176 -11.30 -2.97 3.51
N LEU A 177 -9.99 -3.15 3.36
CA LEU A 177 -9.01 -2.11 3.71
C LEU A 177 -9.07 -0.93 2.74
N GLU A 178 -9.28 -1.16 1.44
CA GLU A 178 -9.51 -0.07 0.46
C GLU A 178 -10.80 0.68 0.76
N ILE A 179 -11.86 0.01 1.22
CA ILE A 179 -13.08 0.67 1.72
C ILE A 179 -12.76 1.55 2.93
N LEU A 180 -12.01 1.03 3.91
CA LEU A 180 -11.57 1.80 5.08
C LEU A 180 -10.75 3.03 4.66
N LYS A 181 -9.81 2.85 3.72
CA LYS A 181 -8.98 3.93 3.16
C LYS A 181 -9.86 4.99 2.50
N ALA A 182 -10.74 4.58 1.59
CA ALA A 182 -11.54 5.49 0.79
C ALA A 182 -12.57 6.25 1.65
N ILE A 183 -13.33 5.56 2.49
CA ILE A 183 -14.42 6.17 3.29
C ILE A 183 -13.87 6.88 4.53
N GLY A 184 -12.79 6.38 5.14
CA GLY A 184 -12.15 6.98 6.31
C GLY A 184 -11.40 8.28 6.03
N ARG A 185 -11.28 8.68 4.75
CA ARG A 185 -10.72 9.99 4.38
C ARG A 185 -11.64 11.12 4.81
N PRO A 186 -11.07 12.25 5.31
CA PRO A 186 -11.85 13.45 5.61
C PRO A 186 -12.83 13.85 4.53
N ARG A 187 -12.32 13.94 3.30
CA ARG A 187 -13.13 14.32 2.14
C ARG A 187 -14.32 13.40 1.89
N SER A 188 -14.23 12.11 2.23
CA SER A 188 -15.32 11.16 2.00
C SER A 188 -16.40 11.27 3.06
N TYR A 189 -16.05 11.26 4.35
CA TYR A 189 -17.08 11.39 5.38
C TYR A 189 -17.74 12.78 5.41
N PHE A 190 -17.07 13.83 4.91
CA PHE A 190 -17.69 15.14 4.72
C PHE A 190 -18.77 15.17 3.63
N GLN A 191 -18.78 14.22 2.69
CA GLN A 191 -19.83 14.16 1.65
C GLN A 191 -21.23 13.96 2.25
N ALA A 192 -21.34 13.44 3.47
CA ALA A 192 -22.62 13.36 4.17
C ALA A 192 -23.26 14.75 4.45
N PHE A 193 -22.45 15.81 4.49
CA PHE A 193 -22.89 17.19 4.78
C PHE A 193 -22.75 18.12 3.58
N ALA A 194 -21.80 17.83 2.70
CA ALA A 194 -21.42 18.67 1.57
C ALA A 194 -21.32 17.86 0.28
N ALA A 195 -22.34 17.02 0.03
CA ALA A 195 -22.38 16.12 -1.12
C ALA A 195 -22.16 16.83 -2.46
N ASP A 196 -21.21 16.35 -3.25
CA ASP A 196 -21.11 16.65 -4.68
C ASP A 196 -22.00 15.69 -5.48
N LEU A 197 -23.30 16.00 -5.56
CA LEU A 197 -24.28 15.19 -6.28
C LEU A 197 -24.09 15.18 -7.81
N SER A 198 -23.15 15.98 -8.35
CA SER A 198 -22.78 15.91 -9.76
C SER A 198 -21.89 14.70 -10.08
N ASN A 199 -21.21 14.17 -9.06
CA ASN A 199 -20.42 12.95 -9.15
C ASN A 199 -21.28 11.71 -8.84
N PRO A 200 -21.35 10.69 -9.72
CA PRO A 200 -22.07 9.44 -9.43
C PRO A 200 -21.58 8.72 -8.17
N ARG A 201 -20.32 8.98 -7.76
CA ARG A 201 -19.72 8.53 -6.51
C ARG A 201 -19.69 9.65 -5.46
N TRP A 202 -20.76 10.45 -5.37
CA TRP A 202 -20.86 11.59 -4.44
C TRP A 202 -20.49 11.25 -3.00
N TRP A 203 -20.66 9.99 -2.58
CA TRP A 203 -20.37 9.48 -1.24
C TRP A 203 -18.88 9.19 -0.98
N VAL A 204 -18.03 9.28 -2.01
CA VAL A 204 -16.57 9.18 -1.90
C VAL A 204 -15.94 10.51 -2.30
N GLY A 205 -14.98 10.99 -1.52
CA GLY A 205 -14.26 12.25 -1.72
C GLY A 205 -13.25 12.25 -2.87
N ASP A 206 -13.57 11.61 -4.00
CA ASP A 206 -12.66 11.35 -5.13
C ASP A 206 -12.51 12.53 -6.10
N ALA A 207 -13.43 13.51 -6.07
CA ALA A 207 -13.39 14.67 -6.95
C ALA A 207 -12.32 15.66 -6.46
N ASP A 208 -11.42 16.09 -7.35
CA ASP A 208 -10.39 17.10 -7.07
C ASP A 208 -10.59 18.39 -7.87
N PRO A 209 -10.45 19.57 -7.24
CA PRO A 209 -10.42 19.83 -5.80
C PRO A 209 -11.85 19.90 -5.19
N ALA A 210 -12.04 19.36 -3.99
CA ALA A 210 -13.29 19.54 -3.24
C ALA A 210 -13.37 20.95 -2.63
N PRO A 211 -14.57 21.55 -2.55
CA PRO A 211 -14.75 22.84 -1.90
C PRO A 211 -14.47 22.73 -0.39
N VAL A 212 -13.74 23.71 0.12
CA VAL A 212 -13.44 23.88 1.54
C VAL A 212 -14.73 24.28 2.26
N ARG A 213 -15.18 23.46 3.21
CA ARG A 213 -16.25 23.85 4.12
C ARG A 213 -15.80 23.55 5.55
N SER A 214 -15.74 24.58 6.39
CA SER A 214 -15.55 24.39 7.83
C SER A 214 -16.84 23.81 8.41
N MET A 215 -16.76 22.66 9.07
CA MET A 215 -17.81 22.27 10.00
C MET A 215 -17.61 23.07 11.30
N PRO A 216 -18.66 23.72 11.82
CA PRO A 216 -18.53 24.53 13.04
C PRO A 216 -18.40 23.67 14.31
N ASP A 217 -18.93 22.44 14.27
CA ASP A 217 -19.02 21.57 15.45
C ASP A 217 -17.82 20.62 15.56
N ASP A 218 -16.84 20.99 16.39
CA ASP A 218 -15.65 20.17 16.66
C ASP A 218 -15.99 18.75 17.14
N ALA A 219 -17.05 18.59 17.93
CA ALA A 219 -17.48 17.28 18.41
C ALA A 219 -17.88 16.32 17.25
N VAL A 220 -18.52 16.86 16.22
CA VAL A 220 -18.93 16.08 15.04
C VAL A 220 -17.69 15.70 14.22
N LEU A 221 -16.75 16.63 14.03
CA LEU A 221 -15.46 16.37 13.39
C LEU A 221 -14.66 15.28 14.10
N GLN A 222 -14.58 15.36 15.43
CA GLN A 222 -13.87 14.39 16.26
C GLN A 222 -14.52 13.00 16.17
N TRP A 223 -15.85 12.92 16.14
CA TRP A 223 -16.53 11.65 15.98
C TRP A 223 -16.28 11.05 14.59
N MET A 224 -16.50 11.83 13.52
CA MET A 224 -16.33 11.34 12.15
C MET A 224 -14.90 10.91 11.84
N GLY A 225 -13.92 11.75 12.20
CA GLY A 225 -12.51 11.48 11.96
C GLY A 225 -11.88 10.55 13.00
N GLY A 226 -12.57 10.23 14.09
CA GLY A 226 -12.14 9.37 15.18
C GLY A 226 -13.03 8.13 15.29
N ALA A 227 -13.94 8.11 16.26
CA ALA A 227 -14.77 6.93 16.56
C ALA A 227 -15.45 6.30 15.33
N GLY A 228 -15.97 7.11 14.40
CA GLY A 228 -16.58 6.61 13.16
C GLY A 228 -15.61 5.86 12.25
N VAL A 229 -14.35 6.30 12.16
CA VAL A 229 -13.29 5.58 11.43
C VAL A 229 -12.95 4.27 12.14
N GLN A 230 -12.91 4.26 13.48
CA GLN A 230 -12.64 3.04 14.25
C GLN A 230 -13.78 2.01 14.11
N ASP A 231 -15.03 2.46 14.14
CA ASP A 231 -16.21 1.62 13.92
C ASP A 231 -16.23 1.03 12.51
N LEU A 232 -15.85 1.82 11.50
CA LEU A 232 -15.66 1.35 10.13
C LEU A 232 -14.57 0.28 10.05
N ALA A 233 -13.43 0.49 10.71
CA ALA A 233 -12.34 -0.47 10.71
C ALA A 233 -12.75 -1.81 11.37
N ALA A 234 -13.51 -1.74 12.47
CA ALA A 234 -14.10 -2.91 13.11
C ALA A 234 -15.12 -3.62 12.21
N GLN A 235 -15.93 -2.88 11.45
CA GLN A 235 -16.84 -3.46 10.46
C GLN A 235 -16.09 -4.18 9.33
N CYS A 236 -15.01 -3.57 8.81
CA CYS A 236 -14.15 -4.19 7.82
C CYS A 236 -13.60 -5.54 8.33
N GLY A 237 -13.07 -5.58 9.56
CA GLY A 237 -12.60 -6.81 10.19
C GLY A 237 -13.69 -7.89 10.28
N ARG A 238 -14.91 -7.53 10.71
CA ARG A 238 -16.05 -8.47 10.77
C ARG A 238 -16.41 -9.08 9.42
N GLN A 239 -16.34 -8.29 8.35
CA GLN A 239 -16.66 -8.77 7.00
C GLN A 239 -15.60 -9.75 6.46
N VAL A 240 -14.32 -9.45 6.71
CA VAL A 240 -13.22 -10.35 6.38
C VAL A 240 -13.34 -11.66 7.16
N ASP A 241 -13.61 -11.58 8.46
CA ASP A 241 -13.75 -12.76 9.32
C ASP A 241 -14.95 -13.63 8.93
N GLY A 242 -16.08 -13.01 8.62
CA GLY A 242 -17.28 -13.73 8.16
C GLY A 242 -17.06 -14.46 6.84
N PHE A 243 -16.33 -13.84 5.90
CA PHE A 243 -15.94 -14.49 4.65
C PHE A 243 -15.05 -15.71 4.92
N TYR A 244 -14.00 -15.56 5.73
CA TYR A 244 -13.07 -16.67 6.01
C TYR A 244 -13.66 -17.76 6.91
N ALA A 245 -14.64 -17.44 7.76
CA ALA A 245 -15.46 -18.44 8.44
C ALA A 245 -16.22 -19.31 7.43
N THR A 246 -16.86 -18.67 6.45
CA THR A 246 -17.57 -19.37 5.37
C THR A 246 -16.62 -20.24 4.54
N VAL A 247 -15.43 -19.73 4.21
CA VAL A 247 -14.40 -20.52 3.50
C VAL A 247 -13.92 -21.70 4.33
N ALA A 248 -13.69 -21.52 5.64
CA ALA A 248 -13.28 -22.60 6.53
C ALA A 248 -14.30 -23.74 6.57
N ASP A 249 -15.60 -23.40 6.61
CA ASP A 249 -16.68 -24.39 6.61
C ASP A 249 -16.77 -25.13 5.27
N LEU A 250 -16.70 -24.39 4.15
CA LEU A 250 -16.70 -24.97 2.80
C LEU A 250 -15.51 -25.91 2.56
N GLN A 251 -14.34 -25.55 3.05
CA GLN A 251 -13.12 -26.36 2.94
C GLN A 251 -12.98 -27.41 4.05
N GLN A 252 -13.93 -27.49 4.97
CA GLN A 252 -13.93 -28.42 6.11
C GLN A 252 -12.66 -28.32 6.97
N LYS A 253 -12.21 -27.09 7.25
CA LYS A 253 -11.04 -26.78 8.08
C LYS A 253 -11.44 -26.11 9.40
N PRO A 254 -11.98 -26.86 10.36
CA PRO A 254 -12.38 -26.31 11.67
C PRO A 254 -11.19 -25.85 12.51
N ARG A 255 -9.95 -26.18 12.12
CA ARG A 255 -8.71 -25.76 12.79
C ARG A 255 -8.04 -24.56 12.11
N ALA A 256 -8.64 -24.02 11.04
CA ALA A 256 -8.10 -22.84 10.36
C ALA A 256 -7.94 -21.66 11.32
N ARG A 257 -6.76 -21.05 11.27
CA ARG A 257 -6.31 -19.89 12.05
C ARG A 257 -5.69 -18.82 11.18
N PHE A 258 -5.14 -19.17 10.01
CA PHE A 258 -4.60 -18.21 9.06
C PHE A 258 -5.38 -18.21 7.76
N PHE A 259 -5.47 -17.05 7.11
CA PHE A 259 -5.83 -16.95 5.71
C PHE A 259 -4.74 -16.25 4.91
N VAL A 260 -4.58 -16.63 3.64
CA VAL A 260 -3.53 -16.10 2.77
C VAL A 260 -4.11 -15.08 1.81
N GLU A 261 -3.54 -13.87 1.78
CA GLU A 261 -3.82 -12.87 0.76
C GLU A 261 -2.53 -12.21 0.26
N LYS A 262 -2.58 -11.71 -0.97
CA LYS A 262 -1.44 -11.11 -1.67
C LYS A 262 -1.60 -9.59 -1.77
N THR A 263 -0.66 -8.85 -1.21
CA THR A 263 -0.62 -7.38 -1.35
C THR A 263 0.77 -6.86 -1.05
N GLY A 264 1.26 -5.88 -1.84
CA GLY A 264 2.52 -5.19 -1.58
C GLY A 264 2.38 -3.70 -1.30
N HIS A 265 1.14 -3.24 -1.10
CA HIS A 265 0.88 -1.83 -0.81
C HIS A 265 1.18 -1.56 0.68
N PRO A 266 2.01 -0.54 1.00
CA PRO A 266 2.38 -0.22 2.38
C PRO A 266 1.20 -0.02 3.33
N PHE A 267 0.12 0.63 2.86
CA PHE A 267 -1.10 0.84 3.63
C PHE A 267 -1.77 -0.49 4.00
N HIS A 268 -1.96 -1.40 3.04
CA HIS A 268 -2.60 -2.70 3.30
C HIS A 268 -1.84 -3.53 4.32
N CYS A 269 -0.53 -3.67 4.15
CA CYS A 269 0.29 -4.47 5.06
C CYS A 269 0.24 -3.90 6.49
N ARG A 270 0.29 -2.58 6.63
CA ARG A 270 0.23 -1.92 7.94
C ARG A 270 -1.17 -2.01 8.56
N ALA A 271 -2.23 -1.64 7.84
CA ALA A 271 -3.59 -1.67 8.34
C ALA A 271 -4.04 -3.09 8.71
N ALA A 272 -3.63 -4.10 7.93
CA ALA A 272 -3.85 -5.50 8.27
C ALA A 272 -3.19 -5.86 9.61
N ARG A 273 -1.94 -5.45 9.86
CA ARG A 273 -1.23 -5.73 11.12
C ARG A 273 -1.83 -4.99 12.33
N GLU A 274 -2.30 -3.76 12.12
CA GLU A 274 -2.96 -3.00 13.20
C GLU A 274 -4.31 -3.66 13.58
N LEU A 275 -5.10 -4.09 12.59
CA LEU A 275 -6.38 -4.75 12.84
C LEU A 275 -6.24 -6.20 13.33
N TYR A 276 -5.19 -6.90 12.91
CA TYR A 276 -4.93 -8.29 13.24
C TYR A 276 -3.54 -8.42 13.87
N PRO A 277 -3.42 -8.26 15.21
CA PRO A 277 -2.12 -8.30 15.89
C PRO A 277 -1.37 -9.63 15.77
N GLY A 278 -2.07 -10.74 15.50
CA GLY A 278 -1.47 -12.05 15.22
C GLY A 278 -1.15 -12.29 13.75
N GLY A 279 -1.41 -11.29 12.88
CA GLY A 279 -1.11 -11.33 11.46
C GLY A 279 0.39 -11.43 11.19
N ARG A 280 0.72 -12.05 10.07
CA ARG A 280 2.09 -12.34 9.65
C ARG A 280 2.33 -11.84 8.23
N GLU A 281 3.55 -11.41 7.94
CA GLU A 281 3.95 -10.92 6.62
C GLU A 281 5.14 -11.73 6.10
N VAL A 282 5.02 -12.22 4.87
CA VAL A 282 6.08 -12.89 4.13
C VAL A 282 6.46 -12.02 2.94
N PHE A 283 7.72 -11.63 2.88
CA PHE A 283 8.33 -11.04 1.69
C PHE A 283 8.69 -12.18 0.73
N LEU A 284 7.86 -12.38 -0.29
CA LEU A 284 8.11 -13.39 -1.30
C LEU A 284 8.90 -12.78 -2.45
N VAL A 285 10.07 -13.35 -2.70
CA VAL A 285 11.00 -12.91 -3.74
C VAL A 285 11.32 -14.03 -4.70
N ARG A 286 11.78 -13.62 -5.87
CA ARG A 286 12.34 -14.45 -6.94
C ARG A 286 13.49 -13.63 -7.53
N ASP A 287 14.46 -14.27 -8.18
CA ASP A 287 15.46 -13.55 -8.97
C ASP A 287 14.72 -12.54 -9.87
N PHE A 288 14.97 -11.25 -9.64
CA PHE A 288 14.18 -10.17 -10.24
C PHE A 288 14.36 -10.13 -11.76
N ARG A 289 15.42 -10.74 -12.30
CA ARG A 289 15.63 -10.91 -13.74
C ARG A 289 14.74 -12.00 -14.31
N ASP A 290 14.52 -13.09 -13.56
CA ASP A 290 13.52 -14.11 -13.94
C ASP A 290 12.08 -13.57 -13.80
N MET A 291 11.84 -12.75 -12.79
CA MET A 291 10.58 -12.03 -12.61
C MET A 291 10.30 -11.11 -13.82
N PHE A 292 11.25 -10.24 -14.18
CA PHE A 292 11.16 -9.36 -15.35
C PHE A 292 10.92 -10.17 -16.63
N THR A 293 11.68 -11.25 -16.84
CA THR A 293 11.51 -12.16 -17.98
C THR A 293 10.09 -12.73 -18.06
N SER A 294 9.52 -13.11 -16.91
CA SER A 294 8.15 -13.62 -16.83
C SER A 294 7.10 -12.53 -17.07
N MET A 295 7.29 -11.32 -16.53
CA MET A 295 6.39 -10.18 -16.76
C MET A 295 6.33 -9.82 -18.24
N ARG A 296 7.49 -9.71 -18.90
CA ARG A 296 7.58 -9.39 -20.33
C ARG A 296 6.79 -10.38 -21.19
N GLN A 297 6.97 -11.67 -20.96
CA GLN A 297 6.23 -12.72 -21.70
C GLN A 297 4.73 -12.69 -21.41
N HIS A 298 4.35 -12.43 -20.15
CA HIS A 298 2.94 -12.36 -19.77
C HIS A 298 2.25 -11.17 -20.44
N PHE A 299 2.85 -9.98 -20.39
CA PHE A 299 2.30 -8.77 -21.01
C PHE A 299 2.24 -8.87 -22.52
N ALA A 300 3.27 -9.42 -23.17
CA ALA A 300 3.23 -9.70 -24.61
C ALA A 300 2.08 -10.63 -25.03
N ALA A 301 1.60 -11.49 -24.12
CA ALA A 301 0.52 -12.44 -24.40
C ALA A 301 -0.88 -11.94 -23.99
N HIS A 302 -1.00 -10.92 -23.12
CA HIS A 302 -2.28 -10.55 -22.49
C HIS A 302 -2.63 -9.06 -22.57
N GLN A 303 -1.71 -8.18 -22.99
CA GLN A 303 -2.01 -6.75 -23.14
C GLN A 303 -2.23 -6.39 -24.62
N ALA A 304 -3.25 -5.56 -24.87
CA ALA A 304 -3.59 -5.09 -26.20
C ALA A 304 -2.53 -4.11 -26.76
N GLU A 305 -1.92 -3.31 -25.90
CA GLU A 305 -0.82 -2.40 -26.23
C GLU A 305 0.43 -2.83 -25.45
N PRO A 306 1.51 -3.25 -26.14
CA PRO A 306 2.72 -3.72 -25.48
C PRO A 306 3.53 -2.55 -24.92
N ILE A 307 3.76 -2.57 -23.61
CA ILE A 307 4.74 -1.70 -22.93
C ILE A 307 6.14 -2.03 -23.46
N SER A 308 6.96 -1.02 -23.71
CA SER A 308 8.34 -1.25 -24.15
C SER A 308 9.18 -1.92 -23.05
N ASP A 309 10.22 -2.66 -23.44
CA ASP A 309 11.13 -3.29 -22.47
C ASP A 309 11.79 -2.26 -21.52
N HIS A 310 12.01 -1.05 -22.01
CA HIS A 310 12.57 0.05 -21.21
C HIS A 310 11.58 0.56 -20.16
N GLU A 311 10.35 0.88 -20.56
CA GLU A 311 9.30 1.33 -19.63
C GLU A 311 8.96 0.25 -18.59
N LEU A 312 8.95 -1.02 -19.02
CA LEU A 312 8.76 -2.15 -18.11
C LEU A 312 9.90 -2.23 -17.08
N LEU A 313 11.15 -2.09 -17.53
CA LEU A 313 12.32 -2.15 -16.64
C LEU A 313 12.32 -0.98 -15.66
N GLU A 314 11.98 0.22 -16.10
CA GLU A 314 11.84 1.39 -15.23
C GLU A 314 10.75 1.18 -14.17
N SER A 315 9.59 0.68 -14.58
CA SER A 315 8.48 0.35 -13.67
C SER A 315 8.89 -0.71 -12.64
N VAL A 316 9.52 -1.80 -13.09
CA VAL A 316 10.01 -2.86 -12.20
C VAL A 316 11.07 -2.33 -11.23
N THR A 317 12.02 -1.52 -11.71
CA THR A 317 13.09 -0.95 -10.87
C THR A 317 12.50 -0.04 -9.80
N ARG A 318 11.54 0.82 -10.16
CA ARG A 318 10.84 1.71 -9.21
C ARG A 318 10.08 0.93 -8.14
N ASN A 319 9.32 -0.09 -8.56
CA ASN A 319 8.57 -0.96 -7.65
C ASN A 319 9.51 -1.75 -6.74
N LEU A 320 10.62 -2.27 -7.26
CA LEU A 320 11.62 -2.99 -6.48
C LEU A 320 12.33 -2.09 -5.48
N ALA A 321 12.61 -0.83 -5.83
CA ALA A 321 13.19 0.13 -4.90
C ALA A 321 12.24 0.41 -3.73
N ALA A 322 10.93 0.59 -4.01
CA ALA A 322 9.92 0.74 -2.96
C ALA A 322 9.81 -0.52 -2.08
N TYR A 323 9.79 -1.70 -2.70
CA TYR A 323 9.73 -2.98 -2.01
C TYR A 323 10.97 -3.23 -1.13
N SER A 324 12.17 -2.86 -1.59
CA SER A 324 13.42 -2.95 -0.83
C SER A 324 13.42 -2.04 0.40
N ARG A 325 12.88 -0.82 0.28
CA ARG A 325 12.68 0.07 1.43
C ARG A 325 11.71 -0.53 2.45
N GLN A 326 10.60 -1.11 1.98
CA GLN A 326 9.66 -1.80 2.88
C GLN A 326 10.36 -2.93 3.65
N TRP A 327 11.13 -3.78 2.97
CA TRP A 327 11.88 -4.86 3.61
C TRP A 327 12.86 -4.35 4.67
N ALA A 328 13.64 -3.31 4.34
CA ALA A 328 14.59 -2.70 5.27
C ALA A 328 13.91 -2.15 6.54
N HIS A 329 12.67 -1.65 6.42
CA HIS A 329 11.91 -1.16 7.57
C HIS A 329 11.22 -2.25 8.39
N ARG A 330 10.93 -3.42 7.81
CA ARG A 330 10.21 -4.51 8.50
C ARG A 330 11.13 -5.36 9.36
N GLY A 331 12.39 -5.54 8.94
CA GLY A 331 13.39 -6.29 9.70
C GLY A 331 12.88 -7.68 10.11
N ASP A 332 13.09 -8.04 11.39
CA ASP A 332 12.78 -9.36 11.93
C ASP A 332 11.28 -9.62 12.17
N GLU A 333 10.41 -8.62 11.96
CA GLU A 333 8.96 -8.78 12.12
C GLU A 333 8.32 -9.59 10.97
N SER A 334 9.03 -9.70 9.84
CA SER A 334 8.54 -10.35 8.62
C SER A 334 9.52 -11.44 8.16
N ARG A 335 9.02 -12.41 7.36
CA ARG A 335 9.85 -13.52 6.86
C ARG A 335 10.20 -13.35 5.39
N LEU A 336 11.47 -13.47 5.04
CA LEU A 336 11.88 -13.60 3.64
C LEU A 336 11.65 -15.05 3.15
N LEU A 337 11.00 -15.20 2.01
CA LEU A 337 10.82 -16.47 1.32
C LEU A 337 11.28 -16.33 -0.13
N ARG A 338 12.26 -17.15 -0.54
CA ARG A 338 12.71 -17.21 -1.94
C ARG A 338 11.96 -18.29 -2.68
N TYR A 339 11.45 -17.95 -3.86
CA TYR A 339 10.79 -18.87 -4.77
C TYR A 339 11.69 -20.05 -5.15
N GLU A 340 12.99 -19.79 -5.36
CA GLU A 340 13.96 -20.81 -5.76
C GLU A 340 14.14 -21.88 -4.68
N ASP A 341 14.19 -21.48 -3.42
CA ASP A 341 14.32 -22.38 -2.28
C ASP A 341 13.06 -23.24 -2.16
N LEU A 342 11.88 -22.64 -2.31
CA LEU A 342 10.59 -23.36 -2.32
C LEU A 342 10.49 -24.39 -3.45
N VAL A 343 11.09 -24.12 -4.61
CA VAL A 343 11.07 -25.05 -5.76
C VAL A 343 12.13 -26.14 -5.63
N ARG A 344 13.33 -25.81 -5.16
CA ARG A 344 14.46 -26.74 -5.07
C ARG A 344 14.38 -27.64 -3.84
N GLU A 345 13.98 -27.06 -2.71
CA GLU A 345 13.94 -27.71 -1.40
C GLU A 345 12.57 -27.45 -0.73
N PRO A 346 11.46 -27.93 -1.33
CA PRO A 346 10.11 -27.62 -0.87
C PRO A 346 9.84 -28.08 0.58
N GLU A 347 10.31 -29.27 0.96
CA GLU A 347 10.12 -29.83 2.30
C GLU A 347 10.77 -28.93 3.37
N THR A 348 12.08 -28.69 3.26
CA THR A 348 12.84 -27.83 4.17
C THR A 348 12.25 -26.43 4.25
N THR A 349 11.90 -25.84 3.10
CA THR A 349 11.37 -24.48 3.01
C THR A 349 10.00 -24.36 3.68
N LEU A 350 9.10 -25.31 3.43
CA LEU A 350 7.77 -25.35 4.04
C LEU A 350 7.85 -25.61 5.55
N THR A 351 8.66 -26.57 6.00
CA THR A 351 8.86 -26.82 7.43
C THR A 351 9.33 -25.54 8.16
N ALA A 352 10.30 -24.82 7.58
CA ALA A 352 10.78 -23.58 8.17
C ALA A 352 9.70 -22.48 8.20
N LEU A 353 8.93 -22.32 7.11
CA LEU A 353 7.85 -21.34 7.03
C LEU A 353 6.72 -21.64 8.03
N LEU A 354 6.24 -22.88 8.08
CA LEU A 354 5.18 -23.32 8.99
C LEU A 354 5.62 -23.21 10.45
N GLY A 355 6.87 -23.58 10.75
CA GLY A 355 7.45 -23.41 12.08
C GLY A 355 7.51 -21.95 12.50
N TRP A 356 7.94 -21.05 11.60
CA TRP A 356 7.89 -19.61 11.86
C TRP A 356 6.45 -19.13 12.06
N MET A 357 5.49 -19.61 11.27
CA MET A 357 4.05 -19.31 11.41
C MET A 357 3.44 -19.79 12.74
N GLY A 358 4.09 -20.74 13.43
CA GLY A 358 3.58 -21.33 14.66
C GLY A 358 2.36 -22.24 14.43
N VAL A 359 2.36 -22.94 13.29
CA VAL A 359 1.40 -24.01 12.95
C VAL A 359 2.14 -25.35 12.84
N ASP A 360 1.41 -26.46 12.71
CA ASP A 360 2.02 -27.80 12.62
C ASP A 360 2.99 -27.95 11.43
N ALA A 361 4.29 -28.02 11.74
CA ALA A 361 5.36 -28.19 10.76
C ALA A 361 5.91 -29.62 10.71
N SER A 362 5.16 -30.60 11.25
CA SER A 362 5.59 -32.00 11.26
C SER A 362 5.79 -32.52 9.83
N ARG A 363 6.73 -33.45 9.70
CA ARG A 363 7.03 -34.09 8.41
C ARG A 363 5.77 -34.70 7.78
N SER A 364 4.89 -35.32 8.59
CA SER A 364 3.63 -35.87 8.11
C SER A 364 2.71 -34.84 7.45
N ILE A 365 2.64 -33.62 8.00
CA ILE A 365 1.82 -32.55 7.42
C ILE A 365 2.44 -32.04 6.12
N VAL A 366 3.76 -31.79 6.13
CA VAL A 366 4.46 -31.28 4.94
C VAL A 366 4.41 -32.28 3.79
N ASP A 367 4.65 -33.57 4.05
CA ASP A 367 4.57 -34.63 3.05
C ASP A 367 3.15 -34.72 2.47
N ALA A 368 2.11 -34.61 3.30
CA ALA A 368 0.71 -34.62 2.86
C ALA A 368 0.38 -33.41 1.98
N MET A 369 0.82 -32.21 2.36
CA MET A 369 0.63 -30.99 1.56
C MET A 369 1.24 -31.13 0.16
N LEU A 370 2.47 -31.64 0.07
CA LEU A 370 3.20 -31.81 -1.20
C LEU A 370 2.60 -32.92 -2.07
N ALA A 371 2.19 -34.03 -1.47
CA ALA A 371 1.54 -35.14 -2.19
C ALA A 371 0.21 -34.70 -2.80
N ASP A 372 -0.61 -34.00 -2.02
CA ASP A 372 -1.91 -33.49 -2.46
C ASP A 372 -1.77 -32.38 -3.52
N ALA A 373 -0.77 -31.52 -3.39
CA ALA A 373 -0.47 -30.51 -4.41
C ALA A 373 -0.07 -31.17 -5.74
N SER A 374 0.73 -32.24 -5.68
CA SER A 374 1.23 -32.98 -6.85
C SER A 374 0.13 -33.70 -7.62
N SER A 375 -0.89 -34.23 -6.94
CA SER A 375 -2.04 -34.90 -7.57
C SER A 375 -2.95 -33.92 -8.32
N SER A 376 -3.05 -32.69 -7.84
CA SER A 376 -3.93 -31.63 -8.36
C SER A 376 -3.29 -30.79 -9.50
N LEU A 377 -1.97 -30.93 -9.68
CA LEU A 377 -1.09 -30.06 -10.45
C LEU A 377 -1.36 -29.99 -11.97
N PRO A 378 -1.75 -31.07 -12.68
CA PRO A 378 -1.84 -31.07 -14.15
C PRO A 378 -2.92 -30.16 -14.75
N HIS A 379 -4.03 -29.93 -14.05
CA HIS A 379 -5.19 -29.20 -14.59
C HIS A 379 -5.22 -27.70 -14.26
N LEU A 380 -4.59 -27.28 -13.14
CA LEU A 380 -4.77 -25.93 -12.58
C LEU A 380 -3.67 -24.92 -12.94
N GLN A 381 -2.47 -25.38 -13.34
CA GLN A 381 -1.33 -24.49 -13.56
C GLN A 381 -1.18 -23.93 -14.99
N ALA A 382 -1.95 -24.45 -15.96
CA ALA A 382 -1.71 -24.18 -17.38
C ALA A 382 -1.81 -22.69 -17.74
N GLU A 383 -2.76 -21.96 -17.15
CA GLU A 383 -3.01 -20.54 -17.44
C GLU A 383 -2.05 -19.59 -16.72
N HIS A 384 -1.51 -20.00 -15.57
CA HIS A 384 -0.69 -19.12 -14.71
C HIS A 384 0.81 -19.20 -15.00
N ARG A 385 1.25 -20.20 -15.77
CA ARG A 385 2.67 -20.56 -15.93
C ARG A 385 3.23 -20.10 -17.28
N THR A 386 4.38 -19.40 -17.25
CA THR A 386 5.10 -18.95 -18.46
C THR A 386 6.30 -19.84 -18.84
N ALA A 387 6.53 -20.92 -18.08
CA ALA A 387 7.60 -21.90 -18.28
C ALA A 387 6.99 -23.32 -18.37
N ARG A 388 7.77 -24.33 -18.79
CA ARG A 388 7.26 -25.71 -18.93
C ARG A 388 7.13 -26.48 -17.61
N ASN A 389 7.86 -26.06 -16.58
CA ASN A 389 7.72 -26.51 -15.18
C ASN A 389 8.37 -25.48 -14.25
N SER A 390 8.20 -25.63 -12.94
CA SER A 390 8.74 -24.69 -11.94
C SER A 390 10.27 -24.64 -11.94
N ALA A 391 10.94 -25.77 -12.16
CA ALA A 391 12.41 -25.84 -12.17
C ALA A 391 13.01 -25.09 -13.37
N GLU A 392 12.43 -25.23 -14.56
CA GLU A 392 12.84 -24.51 -15.79
C GLU A 392 12.58 -23.00 -15.72
N SER A 393 11.83 -22.55 -14.71
CA SER A 393 11.59 -21.13 -14.49
C SER A 393 12.76 -20.42 -13.80
N ILE A 394 13.70 -21.16 -13.20
CA ILE A 394 14.85 -20.62 -12.47
C ILE A 394 16.05 -20.44 -13.42
N GLY A 395 16.61 -19.24 -13.45
CA GLY A 395 17.74 -18.85 -14.30
C GLY A 395 17.39 -18.73 -15.78
N ARG A 396 16.10 -18.72 -16.14
CA ARG A 396 15.64 -18.64 -17.53
C ARG A 396 16.00 -17.30 -18.18
N TRP A 397 16.14 -16.23 -17.39
CA TRP A 397 16.58 -14.93 -17.87
C TRP A 397 17.88 -15.00 -18.69
N LYS A 398 18.78 -15.93 -18.36
CA LYS A 398 20.05 -16.14 -19.08
C LYS A 398 19.84 -16.58 -20.52
N ARG A 399 18.78 -17.34 -20.79
CA ARG A 399 18.47 -17.89 -22.12
C ARG A 399 17.45 -17.06 -22.87
N ASP A 400 16.45 -16.54 -22.16
CA ASP A 400 15.24 -15.98 -22.76
C ASP A 400 15.33 -14.46 -23.00
N LEU A 401 16.29 -13.76 -22.36
CA LEU A 401 16.54 -12.34 -22.59
C LEU A 401 17.68 -12.14 -23.62
N PRO A 402 17.52 -11.19 -24.58
CA PRO A 402 18.62 -10.73 -25.44
C PRO A 402 19.76 -10.15 -24.61
N ALA A 403 21.00 -10.22 -25.12
CA ALA A 403 22.20 -9.79 -24.39
C ALA A 403 22.10 -8.36 -23.85
N ALA A 404 21.75 -7.39 -24.70
CA ALA A 404 21.61 -5.99 -24.29
C ALA A 404 20.59 -5.78 -23.15
N LEU A 405 19.50 -6.56 -23.14
CA LEU A 405 18.48 -6.44 -22.11
C LEU A 405 18.88 -7.15 -20.81
N ARG A 406 19.67 -8.23 -20.89
CA ARG A 406 20.29 -8.84 -19.70
C ARG A 406 21.20 -7.83 -19.01
N ASP A 407 22.06 -7.17 -19.77
CA ASP A 407 22.99 -6.17 -19.24
C ASP A 407 22.24 -5.00 -18.60
N ALA A 408 21.17 -4.52 -19.24
CA ALA A 408 20.30 -3.48 -18.69
C ALA A 408 19.59 -3.93 -17.39
N CYS A 409 19.08 -5.16 -17.36
CA CYS A 409 18.45 -5.72 -16.16
C CYS A 409 19.46 -5.90 -15.02
N ASP A 410 20.66 -6.41 -15.30
CA ASP A 410 21.72 -6.56 -14.28
C ASP A 410 22.11 -5.19 -13.72
N ALA A 411 22.32 -4.19 -14.58
CA ALA A 411 22.66 -2.84 -14.13
C ALA A 411 21.57 -2.19 -13.25
N ALA A 412 20.30 -2.35 -13.63
CA ALA A 412 19.19 -1.72 -12.92
C ALA A 412 18.74 -2.49 -11.66
N LEU A 413 18.75 -3.83 -11.69
CA LEU A 413 18.13 -4.66 -10.66
C LEU A 413 19.13 -5.25 -9.67
N ALA A 414 20.38 -5.54 -10.07
CA ALA A 414 21.34 -6.22 -9.19
C ALA A 414 21.61 -5.48 -7.86
N PRO A 415 21.75 -4.13 -7.83
CA PRO A 415 21.97 -3.42 -6.57
C PRO A 415 20.84 -3.61 -5.55
N LEU A 416 19.59 -3.68 -6.03
CA LEU A 416 18.42 -3.90 -5.18
C LEU A 416 18.26 -5.38 -4.81
N SER A 417 18.58 -6.26 -5.75
CA SER A 417 18.45 -7.72 -5.62
C SER A 417 19.40 -8.30 -4.56
N ALA A 418 20.58 -7.70 -4.39
CA ALA A 418 21.58 -8.12 -3.41
C ALA A 418 21.03 -8.12 -1.97
N THR A 419 20.10 -7.20 -1.65
CA THR A 419 19.42 -7.12 -0.35
C THR A 419 18.64 -8.39 -0.01
N PHE A 420 18.21 -9.13 -1.03
CA PHE A 420 17.46 -10.38 -0.90
C PHE A 420 18.33 -11.62 -1.13
N GLY A 421 19.63 -11.43 -1.38
CA GLY A 421 20.65 -12.45 -1.60
C GLY A 421 20.66 -13.08 -2.99
N TYR A 422 20.42 -12.26 -4.03
CA TYR A 422 20.58 -12.62 -5.44
C TYR A 422 21.78 -11.95 -6.11
#